data_AF-A0A965BC47-F1
#
_entry.id   AF-A0A965BC47-F1
#
_cell.length_a   1.000
_cell.length_b   1.000
_cell.length_c   1.000
_cell.angle_alpha   90.00
_cell.angle_beta   90.00
_cell.angle_gamma   90.00
#
_symmetry.space_group_name_H-M   'P 1'
#
loop_
_entity.id
_entity.type
_entity.pdbx_description
1 polymer ?
#
loop_
_entity_poly.entity_id
_entity_poly.type
_entity_poly.pdbx_seq_one_letter_code
_entity_poly.pdbx_strand_id
1 'polypeptide(L)'
;GGGGGAGAPDGVDGTPLVENKTVPIQVFYELGIDPFPIVNVSVNGGPTVPVLLDTGSTGLVLDFVPEGLGSPVYSGGPFIYGDSGDLYYDTYDTTVSFGNGIVTTSTAVDVLTPSSAIVFQEYWSGIPIQGVLGIGPNDDYPGTSTVITALPGTLNQGVLIDGAGSQIVFGPNSLPGTAVAGAPAATLLVQFDDGQKLVVPGAFIDSGYNNGFVGSLVYTGPTTPTGRIPAGTKIAVYDSSSTLLYSYTTTETDGPAVFSGYSVNTGFRPFLIAPIYVGAAPSGYGTTTFTT
;
A
#
# COMPACT_ATOMS: atom_id res chain seq x y z
N GLY A 1 -7.09 -9.80 34.11
CA GLY A 1 -5.86 -9.23 34.69
C GLY A 1 -5.00 -8.80 33.53
N GLY A 2 -4.81 -7.49 33.36
CA GLY A 2 -4.10 -6.91 32.21
C GLY A 2 -2.60 -7.14 32.32
N GLY A 3 -2.03 -7.84 31.35
CA GLY A 3 -0.60 -7.86 31.09
C GLY A 3 -0.26 -6.67 30.20
N GLY A 4 0.52 -5.74 30.74
CA GLY A 4 0.90 -4.49 30.09
C GLY A 4 1.65 -4.72 28.78
N GLY A 5 1.29 -3.94 27.76
CA GLY A 5 2.18 -3.68 26.65
C GLY A 5 3.42 -2.99 27.20
N ALA A 6 4.58 -3.60 26.97
CA ALA A 6 5.84 -2.91 27.18
C ALA A 6 5.85 -1.70 26.23
N GLY A 7 5.74 -0.49 26.80
CA GLY A 7 6.04 0.73 26.07
C GLY A 7 7.46 0.64 25.53
N ALA A 8 7.71 1.30 24.39
CA ALA A 8 9.07 1.44 23.88
C ALA A 8 9.98 1.96 25.01
N PRO A 9 11.22 1.46 25.15
CA PRO A 9 12.13 1.98 26.16
C PRO A 9 12.31 3.49 25.94
N ASP A 10 11.93 4.27 26.94
CA ASP A 10 12.14 5.70 26.94
C ASP A 10 13.64 6.01 27.01
N GLY A 11 14.09 6.99 26.22
CA GLY A 11 15.39 7.62 26.40
C GLY A 11 15.48 8.34 27.75
N VAL A 12 16.68 8.81 28.08
CA VAL A 12 16.99 9.49 29.35
C VAL A 12 16.06 10.67 29.69
N ASP A 13 15.36 11.23 28.70
CA ASP A 13 14.45 12.38 28.85
C ASP A 13 12.96 12.04 28.65
N GLY A 14 12.58 10.76 28.60
CA GLY A 14 11.18 10.34 28.39
C GLY A 14 10.70 10.36 26.94
N THR A 15 11.58 10.67 25.98
CA THR A 15 11.32 10.50 24.55
C THR A 15 11.54 9.04 24.16
N PRO A 16 10.60 8.37 23.46
CA PRO A 16 10.82 7.02 22.96
C PRO A 16 12.13 6.94 22.17
N LEU A 17 12.94 5.92 22.42
CA LEU A 17 14.10 5.65 21.57
C LEU A 17 13.64 5.44 20.13
N VAL A 18 14.39 6.03 19.18
CA VAL A 18 14.14 5.81 17.75
C VAL A 18 14.32 4.33 17.46
N GLU A 19 13.21 3.68 17.12
CA GLU A 19 13.14 2.27 16.79
C GLU A 19 12.66 2.10 15.35
N ASN A 20 13.38 1.25 14.61
CA ASN A 20 12.96 0.69 13.34
C ASN A 20 12.91 -0.83 13.47
N LYS A 21 11.88 -1.46 12.90
CA LYS A 21 11.79 -2.93 12.84
C LYS A 21 11.46 -3.40 11.44
N THR A 22 12.13 -4.47 11.03
CA THR A 22 12.02 -5.04 9.69
C THR A 22 11.19 -6.31 9.70
N VAL A 23 10.35 -6.48 8.68
CA VAL A 23 9.69 -7.75 8.34
C VAL A 23 9.83 -8.03 6.85
N PRO A 24 9.80 -9.30 6.42
CA PRO A 24 9.88 -9.62 5.00
C PRO A 24 8.61 -9.19 4.26
N ILE A 25 8.79 -8.84 2.99
CA ILE A 25 7.71 -8.77 2.00
C ILE A 25 7.98 -9.80 0.92
N GLN A 26 6.94 -10.51 0.49
CA GLN A 26 7.00 -11.44 -0.63
C GLN A 26 6.34 -10.80 -1.84
N VAL A 27 6.98 -10.81 -2.99
CA VAL A 27 6.34 -10.39 -4.24
C VAL A 27 5.82 -11.63 -4.96
N PHE A 28 4.50 -11.79 -5.00
CA PHE A 28 3.85 -12.80 -5.83
C PHE A 28 3.70 -12.27 -7.25
N TYR A 29 3.99 -13.07 -8.27
CA TYR A 29 3.81 -12.67 -9.67
C TYR A 29 2.70 -13.50 -10.29
N GLU A 30 1.53 -12.90 -10.46
CA GLU A 30 0.43 -13.54 -11.18
C GLU A 30 0.84 -13.71 -12.65
N LEU A 31 0.68 -14.94 -13.16
CA LEU A 31 1.09 -15.35 -14.51
C LEU A 31 2.58 -15.03 -14.83
N GLY A 32 3.41 -14.78 -13.82
CA GLY A 32 4.81 -14.35 -13.98
C GLY A 32 4.99 -12.90 -14.42
N ILE A 33 3.94 -12.08 -14.41
CA ILE A 33 3.93 -10.73 -14.98
C ILE A 33 3.51 -9.68 -13.95
N ASP A 34 2.41 -9.90 -13.24
CA ASP A 34 1.77 -8.88 -12.41
C ASP A 34 2.19 -9.01 -10.94
N PRO A 35 2.94 -8.04 -10.38
CA PRO A 35 3.50 -8.16 -9.03
C PRO A 35 2.47 -7.77 -7.95
N PHE A 36 2.34 -8.61 -6.93
CA PHE A 36 1.52 -8.39 -5.75
C PHE A 36 2.40 -8.46 -4.50
N PRO A 37 2.65 -7.34 -3.81
CA PRO A 37 3.40 -7.33 -2.56
C PRO A 37 2.57 -7.90 -1.42
N ILE A 38 3.06 -8.96 -0.79
CA ILE A 38 2.37 -9.68 0.27
C ILE A 38 3.17 -9.57 1.56
N VAL A 39 2.48 -9.18 2.63
CA VAL A 39 2.99 -9.21 4.00
C VAL A 39 2.13 -10.14 4.84
N ASN A 40 2.72 -10.62 5.93
CA ASN A 40 2.06 -11.56 6.83
C ASN A 40 1.59 -10.82 8.09
N VAL A 41 0.34 -11.03 8.48
CA VAL A 41 -0.25 -10.46 9.70
C VAL A 41 -0.90 -11.54 10.55
N SER A 42 -1.01 -11.31 11.86
CA SER A 42 -1.81 -12.12 12.79
C SER A 42 -2.76 -11.19 13.51
N VAL A 43 -4.05 -11.54 13.50
CA VAL A 43 -5.11 -10.76 14.15
C VAL A 43 -5.57 -11.48 15.41
N ASN A 44 -5.71 -10.74 16.51
CA ASN A 44 -6.11 -11.26 17.82
C ASN A 44 -5.24 -12.43 18.35
N GLY A 45 -3.96 -12.48 17.96
CA GLY A 45 -3.07 -13.59 18.31
C GLY A 45 -3.38 -14.92 17.59
N GLY A 46 -4.24 -14.89 16.58
CA GLY A 46 -4.55 -16.03 15.72
C GLY A 46 -3.43 -16.41 14.76
N PRO A 47 -3.68 -17.35 13.84
CA PRO A 47 -2.71 -17.74 12.82
C PRO A 47 -2.21 -16.56 11.99
N THR A 48 -1.00 -16.68 11.47
CA THR A 48 -0.46 -15.73 10.50
C THR A 48 -1.09 -15.97 9.13
N VAL A 49 -1.57 -14.90 8.49
CA VAL A 49 -2.23 -14.92 7.18
C VAL A 49 -1.58 -13.90 6.23
N PRO A 50 -1.52 -14.20 4.92
CA PRO A 50 -0.99 -13.29 3.91
C PRO A 50 -2.02 -12.22 3.55
N VAL A 51 -1.58 -10.97 3.46
CA VAL A 51 -2.40 -9.83 3.01
C VAL A 51 -1.64 -9.01 1.96
N LEU A 52 -2.36 -8.45 1.00
CA LEU A 52 -1.80 -7.52 0.02
C LEU A 52 -1.35 -6.23 0.74
N LEU A 53 -0.12 -5.79 0.54
CA LEU A 53 0.34 -4.48 1.01
C LEU A 53 -0.09 -3.42 0.00
N ASP A 54 -0.99 -2.54 0.42
CA ASP A 54 -1.64 -1.60 -0.48
C ASP A 54 -1.48 -0.16 0.03
N THR A 55 -0.68 0.64 -0.67
CA THR A 55 -0.56 2.08 -0.38
C THR A 55 -1.71 2.88 -0.99
N GLY A 56 -2.46 2.29 -1.92
CA GLY A 56 -3.62 2.85 -2.61
C GLY A 56 -4.89 2.89 -1.79
N SER A 57 -4.96 2.18 -0.66
CA SER A 57 -6.12 2.13 0.24
C SER A 57 -5.74 2.35 1.72
N THR A 58 -6.75 2.49 2.60
CA THR A 58 -6.63 2.69 4.04
C THR A 58 -7.37 1.60 4.82
N GLY A 59 -6.70 0.97 5.78
CA GLY A 59 -7.30 0.02 6.73
C GLY A 59 -6.99 -1.44 6.42
N LEU A 60 -7.15 -2.33 7.41
CA LEU A 60 -6.98 -3.77 7.23
C LEU A 60 -8.34 -4.42 7.00
N VAL A 61 -8.53 -5.00 5.81
CA VAL A 61 -9.73 -5.78 5.45
C VAL A 61 -9.36 -7.26 5.33
N LEU A 62 -10.10 -8.15 5.99
CA LEU A 62 -9.94 -9.60 5.91
C LEU A 62 -11.13 -10.26 5.23
N ASP A 63 -10.88 -11.33 4.48
CA ASP A 63 -11.92 -12.14 3.82
C ASP A 63 -12.45 -13.29 4.68
N PHE A 64 -12.00 -13.38 5.94
CA PHE A 64 -12.42 -14.37 6.92
C PHE A 64 -12.63 -13.71 8.29
N VAL A 65 -13.34 -14.39 9.19
CA VAL A 65 -13.56 -13.93 10.57
C VAL A 65 -12.51 -14.56 11.50
N PRO A 66 -11.54 -13.80 12.03
CA PRO A 66 -10.66 -14.28 13.09
C PRO A 66 -11.41 -14.76 14.34
N GLU A 67 -10.85 -15.74 15.03
CA GLU A 67 -11.44 -16.24 16.27
C GLU A 67 -11.40 -15.20 17.40
N GLY A 68 -12.44 -15.18 18.23
CA GLY A 68 -12.43 -14.44 19.49
C GLY A 68 -12.53 -12.91 19.38
N LEU A 69 -12.98 -12.37 18.25
CA LEU A 69 -13.14 -10.91 18.07
C LEU A 69 -14.27 -10.29 18.90
N GLY A 70 -15.22 -11.10 19.40
CA GLY A 70 -16.40 -10.59 20.10
C GLY A 70 -17.47 -10.09 19.13
N SER A 71 -18.16 -9.00 19.49
CA SER A 71 -19.18 -8.38 18.63
C SER A 71 -18.58 -7.24 17.82
N PRO A 72 -19.05 -7.02 16.58
CA PRO A 72 -18.59 -5.89 15.78
C PRO A 72 -19.00 -4.56 16.42
N VAL A 73 -18.17 -3.55 16.24
CA VAL A 73 -18.40 -2.18 16.74
C VAL A 73 -19.05 -1.29 15.67
N TYR A 74 -18.95 -1.70 14.40
CA TYR A 74 -19.51 -1.00 13.25
C TYR A 74 -19.75 -1.98 12.09
N SER A 75 -20.62 -1.61 11.17
CA SER A 75 -20.81 -2.31 9.89
C SER A 75 -20.86 -1.27 8.77
N GLY A 76 -20.16 -1.53 7.67
CA GLY A 76 -19.94 -0.58 6.58
C GLY A 76 -20.12 -1.18 5.18
N GLY A 77 -20.02 -0.30 4.18
CA GLY A 77 -20.19 -0.60 2.75
C GLY A 77 -21.32 0.21 2.08
N PRO A 78 -21.46 0.13 0.74
CA PRO A 78 -20.62 -0.64 -0.17
C PRO A 78 -19.25 0.00 -0.40
N PHE A 79 -18.26 -0.83 -0.73
CA PHE A 79 -16.94 -0.41 -1.18
C PHE A 79 -16.40 -1.37 -2.27
N ILE A 80 -15.35 -1.02 -3.01
CA ILE A 80 -14.78 -1.81 -4.12
C ILE A 80 -13.25 -1.81 -4.08
N TYR A 81 -12.63 -2.92 -4.46
CA TYR A 81 -11.22 -2.98 -4.87
C TYR A 81 -11.17 -3.18 -6.38
N GLY A 82 -10.56 -2.26 -7.12
CA GLY A 82 -10.56 -2.31 -8.59
C GLY A 82 -11.98 -2.43 -9.15
N ASP A 83 -12.28 -3.56 -9.79
CA ASP A 83 -13.60 -3.92 -10.31
C ASP A 83 -14.24 -5.13 -9.59
N SER A 84 -13.90 -5.37 -8.32
CA SER A 84 -14.40 -6.47 -7.50
C SER A 84 -15.93 -6.57 -7.41
N GLY A 85 -16.64 -5.46 -7.61
CA GLY A 85 -18.04 -5.31 -7.21
C GLY A 85 -18.18 -4.95 -5.73
N ASP A 86 -19.42 -4.70 -5.31
CA ASP A 86 -19.72 -4.15 -3.98
C ASP A 86 -19.37 -5.11 -2.83
N LEU A 87 -18.57 -4.61 -1.90
CA LEU A 87 -18.14 -5.27 -0.68
C LEU A 87 -18.74 -4.58 0.55
N TYR A 88 -19.06 -5.38 1.56
CA TYR A 88 -19.61 -4.97 2.85
C TYR A 88 -18.84 -5.66 3.97
N TYR A 89 -18.68 -4.99 5.10
CA TYR A 89 -17.85 -5.45 6.20
C TYR A 89 -18.45 -5.15 7.57
N ASP A 90 -17.95 -5.87 8.57
CA ASP A 90 -18.10 -5.59 9.98
C ASP A 90 -16.72 -5.22 10.58
N THR A 91 -16.66 -4.15 11.36
CA THR A 91 -15.43 -3.68 12.01
C THR A 91 -15.33 -4.21 13.43
N TYR A 92 -14.13 -4.62 13.83
CA TYR A 92 -13.80 -5.10 15.16
C TYR A 92 -12.58 -4.37 15.73
N ASP A 93 -12.59 -4.12 17.03
CA ASP A 93 -11.45 -3.56 17.76
C ASP A 93 -10.55 -4.68 18.29
N THR A 94 -9.36 -4.84 17.73
CA THR A 94 -8.47 -5.96 18.04
C THR A 94 -6.99 -5.60 17.80
N THR A 95 -6.07 -6.52 18.08
CA THR A 95 -4.63 -6.32 17.84
C THR A 95 -4.22 -6.92 16.50
N VAL A 96 -3.30 -6.26 15.81
CA VAL A 96 -2.62 -6.76 14.61
C VAL A 96 -1.13 -6.93 14.92
N SER A 97 -0.59 -8.10 14.62
CA SER A 97 0.83 -8.43 14.75
C SER A 97 1.46 -8.66 13.39
N PHE A 98 2.63 -8.07 13.16
CA PHE A 98 3.46 -8.30 11.98
C PHE A 98 4.60 -9.29 12.27
N GLY A 99 4.59 -9.95 13.43
CA GLY A 99 5.71 -10.75 13.94
C GLY A 99 6.79 -9.88 14.58
N ASN A 100 7.89 -10.50 15.04
CA ASN A 100 9.07 -9.81 15.62
C ASN A 100 8.73 -8.81 16.77
N GLY A 101 7.65 -9.04 17.49
CA GLY A 101 7.16 -8.14 18.54
C GLY A 101 6.70 -6.77 18.01
N ILE A 102 6.27 -6.69 16.75
CA ILE A 102 5.59 -5.54 16.15
C ILE A 102 4.10 -5.83 16.28
N VAL A 103 3.47 -5.29 17.33
CA VAL A 103 2.07 -5.56 17.64
C VAL A 103 1.41 -4.22 17.96
N THR A 104 0.27 -3.96 17.34
CA THR A 104 -0.52 -2.76 17.60
C THR A 104 -1.15 -2.83 19.00
N THR A 105 -1.51 -1.68 19.56
CA THR A 105 -2.62 -1.63 20.51
C THR A 105 -3.93 -2.05 19.80
N SER A 106 -5.04 -2.12 20.55
CA SER A 106 -6.35 -2.32 19.91
C SER A 106 -6.59 -1.26 18.82
N THR A 107 -6.98 -1.71 17.64
CA THR A 107 -7.22 -0.93 16.41
C THR A 107 -8.36 -1.55 15.63
N ALA A 108 -9.00 -0.76 14.76
CA ALA A 108 -10.03 -1.23 13.85
C ALA A 108 -9.48 -2.22 12.82
N VAL A 109 -10.17 -3.35 12.65
CA VAL A 109 -9.96 -4.33 11.59
C VAL A 109 -11.31 -4.65 10.98
N ASP A 110 -11.41 -4.53 9.66
CA ASP A 110 -12.62 -4.82 8.91
C ASP A 110 -12.62 -6.28 8.45
N VAL A 111 -13.77 -6.93 8.59
CA VAL A 111 -13.98 -8.31 8.18
C VAL A 111 -15.14 -8.34 7.20
N LEU A 112 -14.91 -8.87 6.01
CA LEU A 112 -15.94 -8.97 5.00
C LEU A 112 -17.12 -9.83 5.47
N THR A 113 -18.33 -9.40 5.12
CA THR A 113 -19.51 -10.26 5.26
C THR A 113 -19.32 -11.54 4.43
N PRO A 114 -19.97 -12.67 4.78
CA PRO A 114 -19.78 -13.92 4.05
C PRO A 114 -20.03 -13.82 2.53
N SER A 115 -20.99 -12.99 2.10
CA SER A 115 -21.22 -12.73 0.67
C SER A 115 -20.08 -11.94 0.03
N SER A 116 -19.56 -10.92 0.71
CA SER A 116 -18.47 -10.10 0.19
C SER A 116 -17.13 -10.84 0.19
N ALA A 117 -16.92 -11.78 1.11
CA ALA A 117 -15.76 -12.67 1.08
C ALA A 117 -15.72 -13.51 -0.22
N ILE A 118 -16.87 -14.01 -0.68
CA ILE A 118 -16.96 -14.74 -1.96
C ILE A 118 -16.59 -13.81 -3.14
N VAL A 119 -17.17 -12.61 -3.17
CA VAL A 119 -16.88 -11.60 -4.22
C VAL A 119 -15.41 -11.21 -4.23
N PHE A 120 -14.80 -11.02 -3.06
CA PHE A 120 -13.38 -10.72 -2.92
C PHE A 120 -12.49 -11.87 -3.44
N GLN A 121 -12.83 -13.12 -3.09
CA GLN A 121 -12.08 -14.30 -3.54
C GLN A 121 -12.22 -14.56 -5.04
N GLU A 122 -13.37 -14.23 -5.63
CA GLU A 122 -13.56 -14.28 -7.08
C GLU A 122 -12.69 -13.25 -7.79
N TYR A 123 -12.63 -12.01 -7.27
CA TYR A 123 -11.80 -10.94 -7.83
C TYR A 123 -10.31 -11.26 -7.78
N TRP A 124 -9.81 -11.75 -6.64
CA TRP A 124 -8.40 -12.07 -6.42
C TRP A 124 -8.04 -13.54 -6.68
N SER A 125 -8.83 -14.24 -7.50
CA SER A 125 -8.65 -15.65 -7.79
C SER A 125 -7.25 -15.96 -8.33
N GLY A 126 -6.52 -16.84 -7.64
CA GLY A 126 -5.16 -17.23 -8.00
C GLY A 126 -4.05 -16.45 -7.29
N ILE A 127 -4.40 -15.39 -6.55
CA ILE A 127 -3.46 -14.61 -5.74
C ILE A 127 -3.58 -15.07 -4.28
N PRO A 128 -2.46 -15.41 -3.61
CA PRO A 128 -2.49 -16.06 -2.29
C PRO A 128 -2.64 -15.03 -1.15
N ILE A 129 -3.75 -14.30 -1.12
CA ILE A 129 -4.07 -13.31 -0.07
C ILE A 129 -5.39 -13.67 0.64
N GLN A 130 -5.51 -13.25 1.90
CA GLN A 130 -6.70 -13.39 2.75
C GLN A 130 -7.16 -12.01 3.27
N GLY A 131 -6.81 -10.96 2.54
CA GLY A 131 -7.09 -9.59 2.90
C GLY A 131 -6.17 -8.57 2.25
N VAL A 132 -6.45 -7.31 2.53
CA VAL A 132 -5.71 -6.14 2.06
C VAL A 132 -5.32 -5.29 3.26
N LEU A 133 -4.04 -4.96 3.36
CA LEU A 133 -3.48 -4.03 4.33
C LEU A 133 -3.27 -2.67 3.65
N GLY A 134 -4.29 -1.83 3.76
CA GLY A 134 -4.27 -0.44 3.35
C GLY A 134 -3.40 0.41 4.30
N ILE A 135 -2.29 0.94 3.77
CA ILE A 135 -1.38 1.84 4.49
C ILE A 135 -1.33 3.25 3.92
N GLY A 136 -2.16 3.55 2.92
CA GLY A 136 -2.43 4.90 2.46
C GLY A 136 -3.00 5.73 3.61
N PRO A 137 -2.35 6.83 4.05
CA PRO A 137 -2.81 7.61 5.19
C PRO A 137 -4.03 8.51 4.91
N ASN A 138 -4.40 8.76 3.64
CA ASN A 138 -5.48 9.67 3.26
C ASN A 138 -6.45 9.11 2.19
N ASP A 139 -6.56 7.79 2.03
CA ASP A 139 -7.58 7.25 1.13
C ASP A 139 -8.97 7.22 1.81
N ASP A 140 -9.01 7.29 3.15
CA ASP A 140 -10.22 7.22 4.01
C ASP A 140 -11.12 6.01 3.67
N TYR A 141 -10.54 4.98 3.05
CA TYR A 141 -11.30 3.94 2.37
C TYR A 141 -10.55 2.61 2.28
N PRO A 142 -11.20 1.46 2.57
CA PRO A 142 -12.53 1.33 3.19
C PRO A 142 -12.52 1.58 4.70
N GLY A 143 -11.35 1.58 5.34
CA GLY A 143 -11.15 1.86 6.74
C GLY A 143 -10.92 3.35 7.01
N THR A 144 -11.14 3.77 8.26
CA THR A 144 -11.01 5.18 8.68
C THR A 144 -9.61 5.58 9.15
N SER A 145 -8.70 4.60 9.29
CA SER A 145 -7.29 4.82 9.62
C SER A 145 -6.46 3.59 9.31
N THR A 146 -5.15 3.77 9.09
CA THR A 146 -4.22 2.65 8.94
C THR A 146 -3.82 2.08 10.30
N VAL A 147 -3.72 0.74 10.39
CA VAL A 147 -3.29 0.03 11.61
C VAL A 147 -1.87 0.40 12.04
N ILE A 148 -1.06 0.98 11.15
CA ILE A 148 0.29 1.46 11.45
C ILE A 148 0.27 2.49 12.57
N THR A 149 -0.72 3.39 12.59
CA THR A 149 -0.83 4.44 13.61
C THR A 149 -1.03 3.90 15.03
N ALA A 150 -1.49 2.65 15.17
CA ALA A 150 -1.70 1.97 16.45
C ALA A 150 -0.45 1.19 16.94
N LEU A 151 0.67 1.25 16.23
CA LEU A 151 1.93 0.67 16.69
C LEU A 151 2.54 1.48 17.87
N PRO A 152 3.30 0.84 18.77
CA PRO A 152 3.90 1.53 19.90
C PRO A 152 5.11 2.38 19.50
N GLY A 153 5.37 3.44 20.27
CA GLY A 153 6.59 4.25 20.16
C GLY A 153 6.74 4.88 18.78
N THR A 154 7.95 4.84 18.22
CA THR A 154 8.24 5.41 16.90
C THR A 154 7.83 4.52 15.73
N LEU A 155 7.42 3.27 15.97
CA LEU A 155 7.02 2.33 14.91
C LEU A 155 5.76 2.79 14.16
N ASN A 156 4.96 3.67 14.75
CA ASN A 156 3.73 4.20 14.15
C ASN A 156 3.95 5.33 13.14
N GLN A 157 5.19 5.76 12.90
CA GLN A 157 5.46 6.92 12.07
C GLN A 157 5.29 6.66 10.58
N GLY A 158 5.39 5.39 10.16
CA GLY A 158 5.23 5.00 8.76
C GLY A 158 5.93 3.68 8.44
N VAL A 159 6.00 3.39 7.15
CA VAL A 159 6.59 2.17 6.61
C VAL A 159 7.49 2.51 5.42
N LEU A 160 8.76 2.10 5.47
CA LEU A 160 9.63 2.04 4.30
C LEU A 160 9.39 0.72 3.58
N ILE A 161 9.03 0.77 2.30
CA ILE A 161 8.84 -0.41 1.45
C ILE A 161 10.05 -0.53 0.53
N ASP A 162 10.78 -1.62 0.63
CA ASP A 162 11.94 -1.96 -0.20
C ASP A 162 11.67 -3.31 -0.89
N GLY A 163 10.99 -3.24 -2.04
CA GLY A 163 10.62 -4.41 -2.81
C GLY A 163 11.83 -5.13 -3.41
N ALA A 164 12.89 -4.40 -3.76
CA ALA A 164 14.15 -4.98 -4.24
C ALA A 164 14.89 -5.74 -3.13
N GLY A 165 14.87 -5.22 -1.90
CA GLY A 165 15.43 -5.86 -0.72
C GLY A 165 14.52 -6.91 -0.07
N SER A 166 13.32 -7.14 -0.60
CA SER A 166 12.30 -8.05 -0.03
C SER A 166 12.01 -7.77 1.44
N GLN A 167 11.91 -6.48 1.80
CA GLN A 167 11.64 -6.07 3.18
C GLN A 167 10.74 -4.83 3.28
N ILE A 168 10.05 -4.71 4.41
CA ILE A 168 9.49 -3.45 4.87
C ILE A 168 10.07 -3.10 6.25
N VAL A 169 10.21 -1.80 6.51
CA VAL A 169 10.75 -1.28 7.77
C VAL A 169 9.74 -0.33 8.39
N PHE A 170 9.19 -0.71 9.55
CA PHE A 170 8.33 0.16 10.34
C PHE A 170 9.16 1.22 11.06
N GLY A 171 8.57 2.39 11.25
CA GLY A 171 9.09 3.46 12.08
C GLY A 171 9.46 4.73 11.31
N PRO A 172 10.36 5.57 11.84
CA PRO A 172 10.80 6.79 11.17
C PRO A 172 11.49 6.46 9.85
N ASN A 173 11.35 7.35 8.87
CA ASN A 173 12.15 7.28 7.66
C ASN A 173 13.64 7.48 8.00
N SER A 174 14.46 6.49 7.68
CA SER A 174 15.91 6.49 7.91
C SER A 174 16.71 6.90 6.68
N LEU A 175 16.05 7.11 5.54
CA LEU A 175 16.70 7.38 4.26
C LEU A 175 16.39 8.79 3.74
N PRO A 176 17.38 9.50 3.17
CA PRO A 176 17.13 10.77 2.49
C PRO A 176 16.30 10.53 1.22
N GLY A 177 15.57 11.55 0.78
CA GLY A 177 14.78 11.44 -0.44
C GLY A 177 13.96 12.67 -0.75
N THR A 178 13.22 12.57 -1.86
CA THR A 178 12.26 13.59 -2.29
C THR A 178 10.88 13.23 -1.75
N ALA A 179 10.37 14.08 -0.86
CA ALA A 179 9.02 13.94 -0.33
C ALA A 179 8.00 14.53 -1.30
N VAL A 180 6.98 13.74 -1.62
CA VAL A 180 5.80 14.17 -2.37
C VAL A 180 4.65 14.26 -1.39
N ALA A 181 3.95 15.40 -1.42
CA ALA A 181 2.75 15.60 -0.63
C ALA A 181 1.57 14.86 -1.28
N GLY A 182 0.80 14.16 -0.43
CA GLY A 182 -0.32 13.33 -0.85
C GLY A 182 0.06 11.85 -0.88
N ALA A 183 -0.74 11.03 -0.20
CA ALA A 183 -0.70 9.57 -0.28
C ALA A 183 -2.10 9.03 0.03
N PRO A 184 -2.73 8.25 -0.87
CA PRO A 184 -2.13 7.68 -2.08
C PRO A 184 -2.00 8.65 -3.27
N ALA A 185 -2.83 9.70 -3.32
CA ALA A 185 -2.93 10.57 -4.49
C ALA A 185 -2.01 11.80 -4.39
N ALA A 186 -1.23 12.04 -5.45
CA ALA A 186 -0.31 13.17 -5.56
C ALA A 186 -0.42 13.85 -6.94
N THR A 187 0.11 15.08 -7.06
CA THR A 187 0.33 15.68 -8.38
C THR A 187 1.73 15.31 -8.87
N LEU A 188 1.79 14.52 -9.96
CA LEU A 188 3.03 14.05 -10.56
C LEU A 188 3.22 14.66 -11.96
N LEU A 189 4.47 14.73 -12.42
CA LEU A 189 4.78 14.94 -13.84
C LEU A 189 5.20 13.59 -14.43
N VAL A 190 4.57 13.18 -15.52
CA VAL A 190 4.90 11.92 -16.22
C VAL A 190 5.45 12.23 -17.60
N GLN A 191 6.54 11.56 -17.97
CA GLN A 191 7.19 11.68 -19.26
C GLN A 191 7.39 10.30 -19.87
N PHE A 192 7.02 10.18 -21.14
CA PHE A 192 7.31 9.02 -21.97
C PHE A 192 8.40 9.37 -22.97
N ASP A 193 9.42 8.53 -23.07
CA ASP A 193 10.63 8.74 -23.85
C ASP A 193 11.21 10.15 -23.61
N ASP A 194 11.56 10.85 -24.68
CA ASP A 194 12.01 12.25 -24.64
C ASP A 194 10.86 13.24 -24.92
N GLY A 195 9.61 12.78 -24.72
CA GLY A 195 8.39 13.58 -24.93
C GLY A 195 8.18 14.68 -23.89
N GLN A 196 7.03 15.35 -23.98
CA GLN A 196 6.64 16.39 -23.02
C GLN A 196 6.33 15.78 -21.65
N LYS A 197 6.76 16.46 -20.57
CA LYS A 197 6.27 16.19 -19.21
C LYS A 197 4.81 16.64 -19.07
N LEU A 198 3.91 15.71 -18.77
CA LEU A 198 2.49 15.98 -18.54
C LEU A 198 2.22 16.04 -17.04
N VAL A 199 1.50 17.08 -16.61
CA VAL A 199 1.03 17.21 -15.22
C VAL A 199 -0.17 16.30 -15.03
N VAL A 200 -0.07 15.35 -14.11
CA VAL A 200 -1.15 14.42 -13.76
C VAL A 200 -1.57 14.71 -12.32
N PRO A 201 -2.65 15.49 -12.10
CA PRO A 201 -3.19 15.69 -10.76
C PRO A 201 -3.90 14.41 -10.28
N GLY A 202 -3.73 14.07 -9.01
CA GLY A 202 -4.38 12.91 -8.41
C GLY A 202 -3.87 11.56 -8.93
N ALA A 203 -2.60 11.50 -9.34
CA ALA A 203 -1.95 10.23 -9.66
C ALA A 203 -1.76 9.40 -8.38
N PHE A 204 -2.09 8.12 -8.43
CA PHE A 204 -1.99 7.19 -7.30
C PHE A 204 -0.59 6.57 -7.23
N ILE A 205 0.07 6.71 -6.07
CA ILE A 205 1.28 5.97 -5.74
C ILE A 205 0.84 4.74 -4.94
N ASP A 206 0.68 3.63 -5.64
CA ASP A 206 -0.14 2.50 -5.20
C ASP A 206 0.61 1.17 -5.41
N SER A 207 1.01 0.54 -4.30
CA SER A 207 1.68 -0.75 -4.29
C SER A 207 0.75 -1.93 -4.59
N GLY A 208 -0.56 -1.78 -4.39
CA GLY A 208 -1.56 -2.83 -4.59
C GLY A 208 -1.97 -3.04 -6.06
N TYR A 209 -1.74 -2.06 -6.93
CA TYR A 209 -2.17 -2.10 -8.33
C TYR A 209 -1.10 -2.63 -9.30
N ASN A 210 -0.64 -3.86 -9.11
CA ASN A 210 0.23 -4.62 -10.01
C ASN A 210 1.32 -3.81 -10.78
N ASN A 211 1.23 -3.73 -12.10
CA ASN A 211 2.11 -2.95 -12.98
C ASN A 211 1.58 -1.52 -13.26
N GLY A 212 0.47 -1.14 -12.63
CA GLY A 212 -0.13 0.18 -12.74
C GLY A 212 -0.89 0.40 -14.05
N PHE A 213 -1.40 1.61 -14.21
CA PHE A 213 -2.06 2.03 -15.44
C PHE A 213 -1.79 3.50 -15.78
N VAL A 214 -2.01 3.84 -17.04
CA VAL A 214 -1.92 5.20 -17.57
C VAL A 214 -3.14 5.49 -18.44
N GLY A 215 -3.74 6.66 -18.24
CA GLY A 215 -4.84 7.14 -19.06
C GLY A 215 -4.39 7.47 -20.49
N SER A 216 -5.23 7.19 -21.49
CA SER A 216 -4.96 7.40 -22.92
C SER A 216 -4.80 8.88 -23.32
N LEU A 217 -5.16 9.81 -22.43
CA LEU A 217 -4.88 11.24 -22.59
C LEU A 217 -3.52 11.66 -22.01
N VAL A 218 -2.87 10.79 -21.23
CA VAL A 218 -1.51 10.95 -20.69
C VAL A 218 -0.52 10.20 -21.57
N TYR A 219 -0.85 8.99 -22.02
CA TYR A 219 -0.06 8.22 -22.98
C TYR A 219 -0.80 8.07 -24.31
N THR A 220 -0.30 8.74 -25.34
CA THR A 220 -0.86 8.69 -26.72
C THR A 220 0.00 7.85 -27.68
N GLY A 221 0.94 7.06 -27.14
CA GLY A 221 1.82 6.21 -27.93
C GLY A 221 1.17 4.88 -28.34
N PRO A 222 1.92 4.00 -29.03
CA PRO A 222 1.43 2.67 -29.42
C PRO A 222 1.14 1.80 -28.20
N THR A 223 0.21 0.85 -28.32
CA THR A 223 -0.08 -0.16 -27.30
C THR A 223 0.16 -1.57 -27.82
N THR A 224 0.46 -2.51 -26.93
CA THR A 224 0.44 -3.94 -27.24
C THR A 224 -0.99 -4.41 -27.57
N PRO A 225 -1.17 -5.60 -28.17
CA PRO A 225 -2.50 -6.18 -28.37
C PRO A 225 -3.32 -6.35 -27.07
N THR A 226 -2.64 -6.45 -25.93
CA THR A 226 -3.26 -6.53 -24.60
C THR A 226 -3.53 -5.16 -23.97
N GLY A 227 -3.30 -4.06 -24.71
CA GLY A 227 -3.58 -2.71 -24.25
C GLY A 227 -2.55 -2.14 -23.27
N ARG A 228 -1.31 -2.63 -23.27
CA ARG A 228 -0.24 -2.16 -22.39
C ARG A 228 0.75 -1.27 -23.13
N ILE A 229 1.51 -0.47 -22.39
CA ILE A 229 2.66 0.25 -22.95
C ILE A 229 3.72 -0.78 -23.40
N PRO A 230 4.19 -0.75 -24.66
CA PRO A 230 5.09 -1.76 -25.21
C PRO A 230 6.49 -1.66 -24.61
N ALA A 231 7.23 -2.77 -24.67
CA ALA A 231 8.62 -2.85 -24.27
C ALA A 231 9.50 -1.81 -24.99
N GLY A 232 10.53 -1.31 -24.30
CA GLY A 232 11.45 -0.30 -24.80
C GLY A 232 10.99 1.14 -24.60
N THR A 233 9.79 1.38 -24.07
CA THR A 233 9.30 2.73 -23.75
C THR A 233 9.92 3.19 -22.45
N LYS A 234 10.59 4.34 -22.45
CA LYS A 234 11.11 4.94 -21.21
C LYS A 234 9.99 5.70 -20.51
N ILE A 235 9.81 5.44 -19.22
CA ILE A 235 8.86 6.14 -18.35
C ILE A 235 9.66 6.83 -17.26
N ALA A 236 9.51 8.14 -17.14
CA ALA A 236 10.11 8.94 -16.08
C ALA A 236 9.04 9.73 -15.34
N VAL A 237 9.06 9.66 -14.02
CA VAL A 237 8.09 10.32 -13.15
C VAL A 237 8.82 11.29 -12.24
N TYR A 238 8.27 12.49 -12.11
CA TYR A 238 8.85 13.60 -11.36
C TYR A 238 7.81 14.16 -10.39
N ASP A 239 8.29 14.85 -9.36
CA ASP A 239 7.43 15.68 -8.51
C ASP A 239 6.93 16.93 -9.28
N SER A 240 6.10 17.75 -8.64
CA SER A 240 5.61 19.00 -9.23
C SER A 240 6.70 20.05 -9.49
N SER A 241 7.90 19.88 -8.92
CA SER A 241 9.06 20.76 -9.12
C SER A 241 9.99 20.31 -10.25
N SER A 242 9.63 19.22 -10.97
CA SER A 242 10.47 18.56 -11.99
C SER A 242 11.71 17.84 -11.45
N THR A 243 11.75 17.52 -10.16
CA THR A 243 12.73 16.61 -9.56
C THR A 243 12.37 15.16 -9.89
N LEU A 244 13.31 14.41 -10.46
CA LEU A 244 13.08 13.01 -10.82
C LEU A 244 12.83 12.17 -9.57
N LEU A 245 11.74 11.41 -9.56
CA LEU A 245 11.41 10.48 -8.49
C LEU A 245 11.87 9.07 -8.84
N TYR A 246 11.53 8.60 -10.04
CA TYR A 246 12.01 7.34 -10.58
C TYR A 246 11.91 7.32 -12.11
N SER A 247 12.66 6.42 -12.75
CA SER A 247 12.47 6.10 -14.15
C SER A 247 12.79 4.64 -14.43
N TYR A 248 12.17 4.08 -15.46
CA TYR A 248 12.51 2.77 -15.98
C TYR A 248 12.21 2.71 -17.48
N THR A 249 12.74 1.68 -18.13
CA THR A 249 12.34 1.31 -19.49
C THR A 249 11.51 0.05 -19.39
N THR A 250 10.33 0.07 -19.99
CA THR A 250 9.44 -1.08 -20.02
C THR A 250 10.10 -2.26 -20.73
N THR A 251 9.69 -3.44 -20.33
CA THR A 251 10.00 -4.76 -20.86
C THR A 251 8.70 -5.38 -21.33
N GLU A 252 8.76 -6.63 -21.79
CA GLU A 252 7.55 -7.36 -22.22
C GLU A 252 6.54 -7.58 -21.08
N THR A 253 6.94 -7.46 -19.82
CA THR A 253 6.11 -7.84 -18.67
C THR A 253 5.75 -6.70 -17.71
N ASP A 254 6.43 -5.55 -17.74
CA ASP A 254 6.23 -4.47 -16.74
C ASP A 254 5.68 -3.16 -17.34
N GLY A 255 5.18 -3.20 -18.58
CA GLY A 255 4.46 -2.09 -19.19
C GLY A 255 3.09 -1.86 -18.54
N PRO A 256 2.77 -0.65 -18.04
CA PRO A 256 1.46 -0.34 -17.45
C PRO A 256 0.31 -0.56 -18.46
N ALA A 257 -0.88 -0.88 -17.95
CA ALA A 257 -2.09 -0.92 -18.77
C ALA A 257 -2.47 0.49 -19.25
N VAL A 258 -3.10 0.60 -20.42
CA VAL A 258 -3.61 1.88 -20.95
C VAL A 258 -5.13 1.86 -20.95
N PHE A 259 -5.74 2.72 -20.15
CA PHE A 259 -7.19 2.87 -20.04
C PHE A 259 -7.66 4.22 -20.56
N SER A 260 -8.97 4.39 -20.78
CA SER A 260 -9.52 5.70 -21.15
C SER A 260 -9.41 6.68 -19.98
N GLY A 261 -8.97 7.92 -20.26
CA GLY A 261 -8.96 9.00 -19.28
C GLY A 261 -7.61 9.67 -19.07
N TYR A 262 -7.48 10.39 -17.95
CA TYR A 262 -6.31 11.22 -17.61
C TYR A 262 -5.59 10.78 -16.32
N SER A 263 -5.98 9.65 -15.73
CA SER A 263 -5.41 9.16 -14.47
C SER A 263 -4.13 8.36 -14.67
N VAL A 264 -3.31 8.27 -13.62
CA VAL A 264 -2.14 7.40 -13.55
C VAL A 264 -2.16 6.68 -12.21
N ASN A 265 -1.81 5.40 -12.24
CA ASN A 265 -1.47 4.61 -11.07
C ASN A 265 -0.09 4.00 -11.30
N THR A 266 0.82 4.18 -10.35
CA THR A 266 2.22 3.74 -10.51
C THR A 266 2.41 2.23 -10.48
N GLY A 267 1.46 1.50 -9.88
CA GLY A 267 1.64 0.11 -9.49
C GLY A 267 2.84 -0.09 -8.54
N PHE A 268 3.27 -1.35 -8.42
CA PHE A 268 4.38 -1.74 -7.55
C PHE A 268 5.77 -1.47 -8.14
N ARG A 269 5.85 -1.08 -9.43
CA ARG A 269 7.13 -0.89 -10.13
C ARG A 269 8.12 0.07 -9.43
N PRO A 270 7.73 1.27 -8.96
CA PRO A 270 8.69 2.16 -8.30
C PRO A 270 9.25 1.57 -6.99
N PHE A 271 8.46 0.76 -6.27
CA PHE A 271 8.90 0.07 -5.04
C PHE A 271 9.89 -1.07 -5.30
N LEU A 272 9.93 -1.60 -6.53
CA LEU A 272 10.94 -2.56 -7.00
C LEU A 272 12.23 -1.89 -7.49
N ILE A 273 12.21 -0.56 -7.71
CA ILE A 273 13.37 0.19 -8.20
C ILE A 273 14.15 0.81 -7.04
N ALA A 274 13.44 1.39 -6.08
CA ALA A 274 14.05 2.01 -4.91
C ALA A 274 13.12 1.90 -3.69
N PRO A 275 13.67 1.98 -2.46
CA PRO A 275 12.86 2.11 -1.27
C PRO A 275 11.95 3.35 -1.31
N ILE A 276 10.70 3.18 -0.87
CA ILE A 276 9.72 4.28 -0.80
C ILE A 276 9.11 4.28 0.60
N TYR A 277 9.16 5.43 1.25
CA TYR A 277 8.60 5.61 2.58
C TYR A 277 7.19 6.18 2.51
N VAL A 278 6.26 5.54 3.20
CA VAL A 278 4.88 5.99 3.38
C VAL A 278 4.70 6.43 4.82
N GLY A 279 4.59 7.75 5.04
CA GLY A 279 4.41 8.33 6.37
C GLY A 279 2.97 8.21 6.85
N ALA A 280 2.78 7.76 8.08
CA ALA A 280 1.47 7.62 8.74
C ALA A 280 1.07 8.88 9.55
N ALA A 281 1.43 10.07 9.05
CA ALA A 281 1.33 11.33 9.79
C ALA A 281 -0.10 11.58 10.34
N PRO A 282 -0.28 11.86 11.65
CA PRO A 282 -1.59 12.11 12.27
C PRO A 282 -2.36 13.32 11.73
N SER A 283 -1.71 14.17 10.93
CA SER A 283 -2.30 15.39 10.36
C SER A 283 -3.27 15.13 9.21
N GLY A 284 -3.46 13.88 8.77
CA GLY A 284 -4.29 13.55 7.61
C GLY A 284 -3.71 14.08 6.29
N TYR A 285 -2.40 14.31 6.25
CA TYR A 285 -1.64 14.65 5.04
C TYR A 285 -0.52 13.63 4.89
N GLY A 286 -0.81 12.55 4.17
CA GLY A 286 0.17 11.56 3.79
C GLY A 286 1.35 12.15 3.04
N THR A 287 2.54 11.67 3.35
CA THR A 287 3.76 11.96 2.59
C THR A 287 4.35 10.67 2.08
N THR A 288 4.65 10.63 0.80
CA THR A 288 5.42 9.55 0.18
C THR A 288 6.82 10.08 -0.13
N THR A 289 7.86 9.44 0.38
CA THR A 289 9.26 9.84 0.13
C THR A 289 9.94 8.82 -0.76
N PHE A 290 10.41 9.25 -1.93
CA PHE A 290 11.21 8.46 -2.84
C PHE A 290 12.69 8.63 -2.49
N THR A 291 13.37 7.54 -2.14
CA THR A 291 14.78 7.62 -1.78
C THR A 291 15.65 7.90 -3.00
N THR A 292 16.68 8.71 -2.80
CA THR A 292 17.66 9.11 -3.84
C THR A 292 19.02 8.46 -3.65
#